data_AF-A0A9D5W0X1-F1
#
_entry.id   AF-A0A9D5W0X1-F1
#
_cell.length_a   1.000
_cell.length_b   1.000
_cell.length_c   1.000
_cell.angle_alpha   90.00
_cell.angle_beta   90.00
_cell.angle_gamma   90.00
#
_symmetry.space_group_name_H-M   'P 1'
#
loop_
_entity.id
_entity.type
_entity.pdbx_description
1 polymer ?
#
loop_
_entity_poly.entity_id
_entity_poly.type
_entity_poly.pdbx_seq_one_letter_code
_entity_poly.pdbx_strand_id
1 'polypeptide(L)'
;TTDNTQTTLRVDQLIELGGKRGLRSDFASVTIEAVKLTQKDTVRLLLIGFYTLFFNINADILNAELAKEELKRFDRTLEIADRRFRAGFLSYVDYAKLKIARIDLENNLSTLQAQMNNDIEQFSFLLGSSTPLKPSLSVREDFSGNTEDDLLQRAYQYRFDLLSIEKQINASE
;
A
#
# COMPACT_ATOMS: atom_id res chain seq x y z
N THR A 1 66.52 -40.34 11.75
CA THR A 1 65.25 -39.60 11.74
C THR A 1 64.83 -39.46 10.30
N THR A 2 63.95 -40.33 9.83
CA THR A 2 63.56 -40.38 8.41
C THR A 2 62.38 -39.44 8.22
N ASP A 3 62.63 -38.27 7.66
CA ASP A 3 61.58 -37.31 7.31
C ASP A 3 60.83 -37.86 6.09
N ASN A 4 59.59 -38.27 6.30
CA ASN A 4 58.71 -38.76 5.24
C ASN A 4 57.62 -37.71 5.01
N THR A 5 57.98 -36.64 4.30
CA THR A 5 57.03 -35.58 3.92
C THR A 5 56.27 -36.01 2.67
N GLN A 6 55.01 -36.40 2.84
CA GLN A 6 54.13 -36.77 1.74
C GLN A 6 53.26 -35.57 1.34
N THR A 7 53.43 -35.10 0.10
CA THR A 7 52.57 -34.05 -0.49
C THR A 7 51.57 -34.73 -1.42
N THR A 8 50.28 -34.60 -1.12
CA THR A 8 49.21 -35.24 -1.90
C THR A 8 48.41 -34.17 -2.64
N LEU A 9 48.40 -34.25 -3.97
CA LEU A 9 47.48 -33.49 -4.82
C LEU A 9 46.30 -34.41 -5.17
N ARG A 10 45.08 -34.02 -4.79
CA ARG A 10 43.86 -34.73 -5.18
C ARG A 10 43.07 -33.87 -6.15
N VAL A 11 42.62 -34.48 -7.25
CA VAL A 11 41.69 -33.89 -8.20
C VAL A 11 40.39 -34.69 -8.10
N ASP A 12 39.33 -34.05 -7.63
CA ASP A 12 38.00 -34.64 -7.54
C ASP A 12 37.17 -34.19 -8.73
N GLN A 13 36.71 -35.13 -9.57
CA GLN A 13 35.78 -34.87 -10.68
C GLN A 13 34.56 -35.78 -10.55
N LEU A 14 33.39 -35.17 -10.35
CA LEU A 14 32.13 -35.89 -10.34
C LEU A 14 31.74 -36.26 -11.78
N ILE A 15 31.78 -37.55 -12.11
CA ILE A 15 31.32 -38.06 -13.40
C ILE A 15 29.82 -38.30 -13.32
N GLU A 16 29.03 -37.35 -13.81
CA GLU A 16 27.58 -37.49 -13.87
C GLU A 16 27.13 -38.12 -15.20
N LEU A 17 26.71 -39.39 -15.15
CA LEU A 17 26.07 -40.08 -16.28
C LEU A 17 24.59 -39.66 -16.39
N GLY A 18 24.05 -39.63 -17.62
CA GLY A 18 22.62 -39.39 -17.86
C GLY A 18 22.17 -37.93 -17.82
N GLY A 19 23.04 -36.97 -18.16
CA GLY A 19 22.63 -35.57 -18.37
C GLY A 19 22.32 -34.75 -17.11
N LYS A 20 22.48 -35.30 -15.90
CA LYS A 20 22.14 -34.66 -14.62
C LYS A 20 22.74 -33.26 -14.43
N ARG A 21 23.98 -33.03 -14.89
CA ARG A 21 24.62 -31.70 -14.85
C ARG A 21 23.87 -30.69 -15.73
N GLY A 22 23.41 -31.10 -16.90
CA GLY A 22 22.59 -30.28 -17.78
C GLY A 22 21.29 -29.87 -17.09
N LEU A 23 20.55 -30.85 -16.57
CA LEU A 23 19.31 -30.60 -15.81
C LEU A 23 19.51 -29.64 -14.63
N ARG A 24 20.62 -29.76 -13.89
CA ARG A 24 20.95 -28.81 -12.80
C ARG A 24 21.21 -27.39 -13.32
N SER A 25 21.91 -27.26 -14.44
CA SER A 25 22.19 -25.97 -15.06
C SER A 25 20.91 -25.33 -15.61
N ASP A 26 20.06 -26.13 -16.25
CA ASP A 26 18.78 -25.68 -16.81
C ASP A 26 17.84 -25.24 -15.68
N PHE A 27 17.70 -26.06 -14.63
CA PHE A 27 16.92 -25.72 -13.44
C PHE A 27 17.42 -24.45 -12.76
N ALA A 28 18.75 -24.29 -12.60
CA ALA A 28 19.33 -23.08 -12.04
C ALA A 28 19.03 -21.85 -12.91
N SER A 29 19.06 -21.99 -14.23
CA SER A 29 18.74 -20.92 -15.18
C SER A 29 17.28 -20.49 -15.07
N VAL A 30 16.34 -21.44 -15.03
CA VAL A 30 14.92 -21.13 -14.85
C VAL A 30 14.63 -20.52 -13.47
N THR A 31 15.31 -21.00 -12.43
CA THR A 31 15.21 -20.42 -11.09
C THR A 31 15.62 -18.94 -11.10
N ILE A 32 16.71 -18.59 -11.78
CA ILE A 32 17.15 -17.19 -11.94
C ILE A 32 16.08 -16.36 -12.67
N GLU A 33 15.46 -16.89 -13.72
CA GLU A 33 14.37 -16.20 -14.43
C GLU A 33 13.15 -15.96 -13.54
N ALA A 34 12.72 -16.97 -12.78
CA ALA A 34 11.60 -16.86 -11.85
C ALA A 34 11.89 -15.82 -10.75
N VAL A 35 13.10 -15.78 -10.21
CA VAL A 35 13.51 -14.75 -9.23
C VAL A 35 13.45 -13.34 -9.84
N LYS A 36 13.88 -13.15 -11.09
CA LYS A 36 13.75 -11.86 -11.79
C LYS A 36 12.28 -11.45 -11.97
N LEU A 37 11.39 -12.39 -12.25
CA LEU A 37 9.95 -12.12 -12.34
C LEU A 37 9.37 -11.77 -10.97
N THR A 38 9.73 -12.48 -9.92
CA THR A 38 9.33 -12.18 -8.54
C THR A 38 9.78 -10.77 -8.11
N GLN A 39 10.99 -10.35 -8.50
CA GLN A 39 11.48 -8.99 -8.28
C GLN A 39 10.59 -7.96 -9.00
N LYS A 40 10.23 -8.20 -10.27
CA LYS A 40 9.32 -7.30 -11.01
C LYS A 40 7.94 -7.23 -10.36
N ASP A 41 7.43 -8.34 -9.83
CA ASP A 41 6.17 -8.34 -9.10
C ASP A 41 6.25 -7.50 -7.82
N THR A 42 7.36 -7.60 -7.09
CA THR A 42 7.62 -6.78 -5.91
C THR A 42 7.55 -5.28 -6.24
N VAL A 43 8.15 -4.86 -7.36
CA VAL A 43 8.06 -3.47 -7.84
C VAL A 43 6.62 -3.09 -8.20
N ARG A 44 5.88 -3.97 -8.86
CA ARG A 44 4.47 -3.75 -9.21
C ARG A 44 3.61 -3.57 -7.95
N LEU A 45 3.79 -4.39 -6.93
CA LEU A 45 3.08 -4.29 -5.66
C LEU A 45 3.44 -2.99 -4.92
N LEU A 46 4.70 -2.57 -4.96
CA LEU A 46 5.13 -1.29 -4.39
C LEU A 46 4.45 -0.11 -5.09
N LEU A 47 4.34 -0.13 -6.42
CA LEU A 47 3.61 0.89 -7.18
C LEU A 47 2.11 0.90 -6.85
N ILE A 48 1.48 -0.27 -6.72
CA ILE A 48 0.08 -0.37 -6.30
C ILE A 48 -0.12 0.23 -4.90
N GLY A 49 0.78 -0.07 -3.96
CA GLY A 49 0.77 0.51 -2.63
C GLY A 49 0.93 2.03 -2.66
N PHE A 50 1.86 2.54 -3.48
CA PHE A 50 2.06 3.97 -3.70
C PHE A 50 0.80 4.67 -4.21
N TYR A 51 0.17 4.17 -5.28
CA TYR A 51 -1.03 4.78 -5.84
C TYR A 51 -2.21 4.70 -4.87
N THR A 52 -2.37 3.57 -4.17
CA THR A 52 -3.42 3.43 -3.14
C THR A 52 -3.27 4.48 -2.05
N LEU A 53 -2.08 4.61 -1.45
CA LEU A 53 -1.81 5.62 -0.42
C LEU A 53 -1.96 7.04 -0.95
N PHE A 54 -1.51 7.30 -2.18
CA PHE A 54 -1.68 8.60 -2.83
C PHE A 54 -3.16 9.01 -2.86
N PHE A 55 -4.05 8.14 -3.33
CA PHE A 55 -5.47 8.45 -3.42
C PHE A 55 -6.17 8.48 -2.06
N ASN A 56 -5.77 7.61 -1.12
CA ASN A 56 -6.31 7.63 0.24
C ASN A 56 -6.02 8.97 0.94
N ILE A 57 -4.78 9.47 0.87
CA ILE A 57 -4.43 10.78 1.45
C ILE A 57 -5.25 11.91 0.81
N ASN A 58 -5.47 11.86 -0.50
CA ASN A 58 -6.32 12.85 -1.18
C ASN A 58 -7.75 12.81 -0.62
N ALA A 59 -8.33 11.63 -0.46
CA ALA A 59 -9.65 11.45 0.12
C ALA A 59 -9.71 11.93 1.59
N ASP A 60 -8.70 11.60 2.39
CA ASP A 60 -8.60 11.99 3.80
C ASP A 60 -8.50 13.50 3.97
N ILE A 61 -7.71 14.18 3.14
CA ILE A 61 -7.62 15.64 3.13
C ILE A 61 -8.99 16.26 2.88
N LEU A 62 -9.71 15.77 1.86
CA LEU A 62 -11.05 16.27 1.51
C LEU A 62 -12.07 15.99 2.62
N ASN A 63 -12.04 14.80 3.20
CA ASN A 63 -12.93 14.42 4.30
C ASN A 63 -12.67 15.24 5.56
N ALA A 64 -11.41 15.49 5.91
CA ALA A 64 -11.04 16.32 7.05
C ALA A 64 -11.44 17.79 6.85
N GLU A 65 -11.25 18.35 5.64
CA GLU A 65 -11.73 19.69 5.29
C GLU A 65 -13.26 19.78 5.37
N LEU A 66 -13.98 18.79 4.84
CA LEU A 66 -15.44 18.73 4.91
C LEU A 66 -15.95 18.65 6.36
N ALA A 67 -15.39 17.76 7.18
CA ALA A 67 -15.77 17.62 8.60
C ALA A 67 -15.49 18.90 9.40
N LYS A 68 -14.40 19.60 9.07
CA LYS A 68 -14.06 20.90 9.66
C LYS A 68 -15.07 21.98 9.27
N GLU A 69 -15.49 22.03 8.01
CA GLU A 69 -16.56 22.92 7.58
C GLU A 69 -17.89 22.61 8.26
N GLU A 70 -18.23 21.32 8.40
CA GLU A 70 -19.44 20.85 9.06
C GLU A 70 -19.46 21.30 10.53
N LEU A 71 -18.39 21.05 11.28
CA LEU A 71 -18.27 21.50 12.67
C LEU A 71 -18.43 23.03 12.78
N LYS A 72 -17.77 23.80 11.91
CA LYS A 72 -17.88 25.26 11.89
C LYS A 72 -19.30 25.74 11.57
N ARG A 73 -20.03 25.05 10.68
CA ARG A 73 -21.43 25.36 10.39
C ARG A 73 -22.32 25.01 11.59
N PHE A 74 -22.07 23.88 12.22
CA PHE A 74 -22.81 23.43 13.40
C PHE A 74 -22.60 24.34 14.60
N ASP A 75 -21.40 24.91 14.78
CA ASP A 75 -21.13 25.92 15.81
C ASP A 75 -22.07 27.13 15.71
N ARG A 76 -22.39 27.58 14.50
CA ARG A 76 -23.37 28.66 14.29
C ARG A 76 -24.78 28.23 14.68
N THR A 77 -25.16 27.00 14.38
CA THR A 77 -26.45 26.43 14.82
C THR A 77 -26.52 26.36 16.34
N LEU A 78 -25.44 25.94 17.00
CA LEU A 78 -25.36 25.87 18.45
C LEU A 78 -25.41 27.26 19.10
N GLU A 79 -24.80 28.28 18.49
CA GLU A 79 -24.89 29.67 18.96
C GLU A 79 -26.34 30.17 18.94
N ILE A 80 -27.09 29.91 17.86
CA ILE A 80 -28.51 30.25 17.77
C ILE A 80 -29.32 29.50 18.85
N ALA A 81 -29.02 28.21 19.05
CA ALA A 81 -29.67 27.40 20.08
C ALA A 81 -29.37 27.92 21.50
N ASP A 82 -28.13 28.36 21.78
CA ASP A 82 -27.75 28.96 23.05
C ASP A 82 -28.56 30.22 23.36
N ARG A 83 -28.73 31.10 22.36
CA ARG A 83 -29.58 32.31 22.50
C ARG A 83 -31.03 31.94 22.80
N ARG A 84 -31.59 30.95 22.10
CA ARG A 84 -32.97 30.47 22.33
C ARG A 84 -33.13 29.83 23.71
N PHE A 85 -32.15 29.06 24.16
CA PHE A 85 -32.14 28.45 25.50
C PHE A 85 -32.13 29.52 26.59
N ARG A 86 -31.25 30.53 26.49
CA ARG A 86 -31.21 31.65 27.45
C ARG A 86 -32.49 32.47 27.48
N ALA A 87 -33.19 32.57 26.35
CA ALA A 87 -34.48 33.25 26.25
C ALA A 87 -35.68 32.36 26.66
N GLY A 88 -35.45 31.11 27.09
CA GLY A 88 -36.49 30.17 27.53
C GLY A 88 -37.28 29.50 26.39
N PHE A 89 -36.89 29.70 25.14
CA PHE A 89 -37.56 29.11 23.95
C PHE A 89 -37.04 27.72 23.57
N LEU A 90 -36.07 27.17 24.29
CA LEU A 90 -35.52 25.84 24.07
C LEU A 90 -35.38 25.12 25.42
N SER A 91 -35.72 23.83 25.45
CA SER A 91 -35.57 23.02 26.67
C SER A 91 -34.10 22.74 26.97
N TYR A 92 -33.76 22.51 28.25
CA TYR A 92 -32.41 22.10 28.64
C TYR A 92 -31.99 20.79 27.97
N VAL A 93 -32.91 19.83 27.88
CA VAL A 93 -32.65 18.51 27.28
C VAL A 93 -32.27 18.65 25.80
N ASP A 94 -32.99 19.48 25.04
CA ASP A 94 -32.71 19.65 23.61
C ASP A 94 -31.42 20.44 23.39
N TYR A 95 -31.16 21.46 24.21
CA TYR A 95 -29.89 22.18 24.16
C TYR A 95 -28.70 21.26 24.51
N ALA A 96 -28.84 20.37 25.50
CA ALA A 96 -27.82 19.39 25.85
C ALA A 96 -27.57 18.39 24.70
N LYS A 97 -28.61 17.92 24.01
CA LYS A 97 -28.45 17.06 22.81
C LYS A 97 -27.64 17.75 21.72
N LEU A 98 -27.88 19.04 21.47
CA LEU A 98 -27.10 19.80 20.48
C LEU A 98 -25.62 19.92 20.88
N LYS A 99 -25.32 20.08 22.18
CA LYS A 99 -23.93 20.05 22.66
C LYS A 99 -23.26 18.70 22.44
N ILE A 100 -23.98 17.60 22.71
CA ILE A 100 -23.46 16.24 22.46
C ILE A 100 -23.18 16.06 20.96
N ALA A 101 -24.12 16.45 20.08
CA ALA A 101 -23.91 16.37 18.63
C ALA A 101 -22.68 17.17 18.16
N ARG A 102 -22.40 18.34 18.76
CA ARG A 102 -21.16 19.08 18.47
C ARG A 102 -19.91 18.29 18.88
N ILE A 103 -19.92 17.67 20.07
CA ILE A 103 -18.81 16.84 20.55
C ILE A 103 -18.56 15.67 19.59
N ASP A 104 -19.63 15.04 19.09
CA ASP A 104 -19.51 13.95 18.12
C ASP A 104 -18.87 14.42 16.80
N LEU A 105 -19.24 15.60 16.29
CA LEU A 105 -18.62 16.20 15.11
C LEU A 105 -17.14 16.54 15.34
N GLU A 106 -16.79 17.04 16.53
CA GLU A 106 -15.40 17.34 16.91
C GLU A 106 -14.54 16.06 17.02
N ASN A 107 -15.11 14.99 17.58
CA ASN A 107 -14.48 13.68 17.63
C ASN A 107 -14.28 13.08 16.24
N ASN A 108 -15.27 13.23 15.35
CA ASN A 108 -15.17 12.78 13.96
C ASN A 108 -14.03 13.51 13.23
N LEU A 109 -13.96 14.84 13.34
CA LEU A 109 -12.86 15.63 12.75
C LEU A 109 -11.49 15.17 13.28
N SER A 110 -11.38 14.96 14.59
CA SER A 110 -10.13 14.51 15.22
C SER A 110 -9.71 13.12 14.71
N THR A 111 -10.67 12.22 14.53
CA THR A 111 -10.42 10.87 13.98
C THR A 111 -9.94 10.93 12.53
N LEU A 112 -10.58 11.74 11.69
CA LEU A 112 -10.19 11.93 10.30
C LEU A 112 -8.80 12.56 10.18
N GLN A 113 -8.46 13.53 11.03
CA GLN A 113 -7.13 14.13 11.05
C GLN A 113 -6.05 13.14 11.51
N ALA A 114 -6.36 12.29 12.49
CA ALA A 114 -5.44 11.24 12.93
C ALA A 114 -5.20 10.22 11.81
N GLN A 115 -6.26 9.77 11.12
CA GLN A 115 -6.13 8.87 9.98
C GLN A 115 -5.26 9.49 8.87
N MET A 116 -5.58 10.73 8.47
CA MET A 116 -4.81 11.46 7.46
C MET A 116 -3.32 11.52 7.81
N ASN A 117 -2.98 11.79 9.07
CA ASN A 117 -1.58 11.86 9.50
C ASN A 117 -0.89 10.48 9.46
N ASN A 118 -1.57 9.40 9.86
CA ASN A 118 -1.04 8.05 9.73
C ASN A 118 -0.75 7.69 8.27
N ASP A 119 -1.66 8.03 7.35
CA ASP A 119 -1.49 7.75 5.93
C ASP A 119 -0.34 8.56 5.33
N ILE A 120 -0.16 9.83 5.74
CA ILE A 120 0.99 10.66 5.37
C ILE A 120 2.31 10.04 5.85
N GLU A 121 2.35 9.52 7.08
CA GLU A 121 3.54 8.85 7.61
C GLU A 121 3.88 7.58 6.82
N GLN A 122 2.89 6.75 6.51
CA GLN A 122 3.07 5.55 5.68
C GLN A 122 3.56 5.90 4.27
N PHE A 123 3.00 6.93 3.65
CA PHE A 123 3.42 7.41 2.34
C PHE A 123 4.86 7.94 2.36
N SER A 124 5.23 8.67 3.41
CA SER A 124 6.60 9.17 3.59
C SER A 124 7.60 8.04 3.76
N PHE A 125 7.24 7.01 4.55
CA PHE A 125 8.05 5.80 4.71
C PHE A 125 8.24 5.06 3.39
N LEU A 126 7.17 4.90 2.59
CA LEU A 126 7.25 4.25 1.28
C LEU A 126 8.18 5.00 0.30
N LEU A 127 8.25 6.33 0.41
CA LEU A 127 9.17 7.18 -0.36
C LEU A 127 10.59 7.28 0.24
N GLY A 128 10.85 6.63 1.37
CA GLY A 128 12.14 6.72 2.06
C GLY A 128 12.44 8.12 2.61
N SER A 129 11.42 8.94 2.81
CA SER A 129 11.55 10.30 3.34
C SER A 129 11.46 10.30 4.86
N SER A 130 12.39 10.99 5.51
CA SER A 130 12.36 11.26 6.96
C SER A 130 11.46 12.44 7.34
N THR A 131 11.00 13.21 6.34
CA THR A 131 10.06 14.32 6.52
C THR A 131 8.69 13.96 5.96
N PRO A 132 7.58 14.39 6.59
CA PRO A 132 6.25 14.17 6.07
C PRO A 132 6.07 14.74 4.66
N LEU A 133 5.72 13.88 3.70
CA LEU A 133 5.40 14.25 2.33
C LEU A 133 3.89 14.16 2.12
N LYS A 134 3.31 15.20 1.52
CA LYS A 134 1.91 15.20 1.11
C LYS A 134 1.83 15.21 -0.41
N PRO A 135 1.00 14.33 -1.03
CA PRO A 135 0.76 14.42 -2.45
C PRO A 135 0.05 15.73 -2.79
N SER A 136 0.28 16.23 -4.00
CA SER A 136 -0.54 17.31 -4.56
C SER A 136 -1.97 16.83 -4.71
N LEU A 137 -2.94 17.70 -4.37
CA LEU A 137 -4.35 17.35 -4.49
C LEU A 137 -4.71 17.10 -5.96
N SER A 138 -5.06 15.86 -6.32
CA SER A 138 -5.55 15.51 -7.65
C SER A 138 -7.08 15.44 -7.61
N VAL A 139 -7.73 16.39 -8.30
CA VAL A 139 -9.19 16.54 -8.27
C VAL A 139 -9.88 15.55 -9.21
N ARG A 140 -9.18 15.03 -10.22
CA ARG A 140 -9.77 14.11 -11.20
C ARG A 140 -8.71 13.34 -11.98
N GLU A 141 -8.78 12.03 -11.87
CA GLU A 141 -8.18 11.11 -12.84
C GLU A 141 -9.26 10.65 -13.81
N ASP A 142 -8.92 10.58 -15.10
CA ASP A 142 -9.79 9.97 -16.10
C ASP A 142 -9.40 8.51 -16.23
N PHE A 143 -10.18 7.62 -15.62
CA PHE A 143 -9.97 6.19 -15.80
C PHE A 143 -10.43 5.82 -17.19
N SER A 144 -9.49 5.40 -18.04
CA SER A 144 -9.84 4.91 -19.37
C SER A 144 -10.86 3.78 -19.24
N GLY A 145 -11.92 3.82 -20.06
CA GLY A 145 -12.97 2.81 -20.11
C GLY A 145 -12.48 1.48 -20.69
N ASN A 146 -11.47 0.89 -20.07
CA ASN A 146 -10.92 -0.40 -20.45
C ASN A 146 -12.03 -1.45 -20.27
N THR A 147 -12.19 -2.32 -21.25
CA THR A 147 -13.08 -3.46 -21.12
C THR A 147 -12.45 -4.51 -20.20
N GLU A 148 -13.26 -5.44 -19.69
CA GLU A 148 -12.77 -6.55 -18.87
C GLU A 148 -11.68 -7.36 -19.62
N ASP A 149 -11.91 -7.62 -20.91
CA ASP A 149 -10.96 -8.35 -21.76
C ASP A 149 -9.61 -7.62 -21.88
N ASP A 150 -9.63 -6.29 -22.02
CA ASP A 150 -8.39 -5.48 -22.06
C ASP A 150 -7.61 -5.61 -20.75
N LEU A 151 -8.32 -5.61 -19.62
CA LEU A 151 -7.71 -5.75 -18.29
C LEU A 151 -7.13 -7.15 -18.08
N LEU A 152 -7.83 -8.20 -18.50
CA LEU A 152 -7.34 -9.58 -18.45
C LEU A 152 -6.10 -9.76 -19.33
N GLN A 153 -6.11 -9.23 -20.55
CA GLN A 153 -4.96 -9.31 -21.44
C GLN A 153 -3.73 -8.61 -20.85
N ARG A 154 -3.91 -7.42 -20.27
CA ARG A 154 -2.84 -6.73 -19.53
C ARG A 154 -2.39 -7.53 -18.31
N ALA A 155 -3.32 -8.14 -17.57
CA ALA A 155 -2.99 -8.94 -16.40
C ALA A 155 -2.07 -10.11 -16.79
N TYR A 156 -2.36 -10.85 -17.86
CA TYR A 156 -1.47 -11.94 -18.31
C TYR A 156 -0.07 -11.46 -18.71
N GLN A 157 0.07 -10.22 -19.16
CA GLN A 157 1.37 -9.65 -19.54
C GLN A 157 2.18 -9.13 -18.34
N TYR A 158 1.51 -8.55 -17.34
CA TYR A 158 2.15 -7.79 -16.26
C TYR A 158 2.02 -8.42 -14.87
N ARG A 159 1.27 -9.52 -14.72
CA ARG A 159 1.30 -10.34 -13.50
C ARG A 159 2.54 -11.22 -13.49
N PHE A 160 3.64 -10.63 -13.03
CA PHE A 160 4.92 -11.31 -12.96
C PHE A 160 4.93 -12.46 -11.93
N ASP A 161 4.05 -12.44 -10.94
CA ASP A 161 3.81 -13.57 -10.05
C ASP A 161 3.27 -14.81 -10.80
N LEU A 162 2.29 -14.62 -11.69
CA LEU A 162 1.76 -15.69 -12.54
C LEU A 162 2.84 -16.23 -13.48
N LEU A 163 3.58 -15.35 -14.14
CA LEU A 163 4.68 -15.72 -15.04
C LEU A 163 5.81 -16.46 -14.29
N SER A 164 6.10 -16.05 -13.05
CA SER A 164 7.10 -16.71 -12.21
C SER A 164 6.68 -18.13 -11.86
N ILE A 165 5.41 -18.34 -11.50
CA ILE A 165 4.87 -19.67 -11.17
C ILE A 165 4.90 -20.57 -12.40
N GLU A 166 4.49 -20.07 -13.57
CA GLU A 166 4.54 -20.83 -14.83
C GLU A 166 5.96 -21.31 -15.15
N LYS A 167 6.96 -20.44 -14.97
CA LYS A 167 8.37 -20.81 -15.13
C LYS A 167 8.81 -21.90 -14.16
N GLN A 168 8.41 -21.83 -12.90
CA GLN A 168 8.76 -22.83 -11.89
C GLN A 168 8.09 -24.19 -12.15
N ILE A 169 6.84 -24.19 -12.62
CA ILE A 169 6.11 -25.41 -13.00
C ILE A 169 6.83 -26.09 -14.17
N ASN A 170 7.13 -25.35 -15.24
CA ASN A 170 7.81 -25.89 -16.42
C ASN A 170 9.23 -26.42 -16.12
N ALA A 171 9.88 -25.95 -15.04
CA ALA A 171 11.17 -26.47 -14.58
C ALA A 171 11.07 -27.71 -13.68
N SER A 172 9.86 -28.02 -13.20
CA SER A 172 9.58 -29.15 -12.31
C SER A 172 9.10 -30.40 -13.06
N GLU A 173 8.71 -30.23 -14.33
CA GLU A 173 8.41 -31.30 -15.30
C GLU A 173 9.70 -31.85 -15.95
#